data_AF-A0A6S5RRD5-F1
#
_entry.id   AF-A0A6S5RRD5-F1
#
_cell.length_a   1.000
_cell.length_b   1.000
_cell.length_c   1.000
_cell.angle_alpha   90.00
_cell.angle_beta   90.00
_cell.angle_gamma   90.00
#
_symmetry.space_group_name_H-M   'P 1'
#
loop_
_entity.id
_entity.type
_entity.pdbx_description
1 polymer ?
#
loop_
_entity_poly.entity_id
_entity_poly.type
_entity_poly.pdbx_seq_one_letter_code
_entity_poly.pdbx_strand_id
1 'polypeptide(L)'
;MTSRTRLLTLALLLACACAQAELKPLDDADLSATSGQGGVYLSGEFSINKAGGVLWNTPAGNNPAQWTVNERSCATAGASTPEACGMRVAIRTEANGGWYVLDNLKGVFSFEGLTLRTRAINDASAGFNQDVIELGLPNNVRFKDGSFAFAVANQGGWRNKAGTVANGGDATYQQTNIFSARIDGSIRMQGSVLVFPK
;
A
#
# COMPACT_ATOMS: atom_id res chain seq x y z
N MET A 1 -9.32 -65.04 -34.08
CA MET A 1 -9.05 -63.66 -33.60
C MET A 1 -10.12 -63.13 -32.62
N THR A 2 -10.86 -63.98 -31.90
CA THR A 2 -12.02 -63.55 -31.09
C THR A 2 -11.82 -63.66 -29.57
N SER A 3 -10.88 -64.49 -29.09
CA SER A 3 -10.64 -64.72 -27.65
C SER A 3 -9.80 -63.59 -27.00
N ARG A 4 -8.72 -63.15 -27.65
CA ARG A 4 -7.87 -62.05 -27.15
C ARG A 4 -8.62 -60.72 -27.03
N THR A 5 -9.51 -60.42 -27.98
CA THR A 5 -10.32 -59.20 -27.99
C THR A 5 -11.34 -59.19 -26.85
N ARG A 6 -11.93 -60.36 -26.50
CA ARG A 6 -12.87 -60.50 -25.39
C ARG A 6 -12.20 -60.35 -24.01
N LEU A 7 -10.98 -60.88 -23.87
CA LEU A 7 -10.16 -60.73 -22.67
C LEU A 7 -9.75 -59.26 -22.43
N LEU A 8 -9.39 -58.55 -23.50
CA LEU A 8 -9.06 -57.12 -23.44
C LEU A 8 -10.26 -56.24 -23.06
N THR A 9 -11.45 -56.51 -23.62
CA THR A 9 -12.67 -55.79 -23.22
C THR A 9 -13.09 -56.06 -21.79
N LEU A 10 -12.91 -57.29 -21.29
CA LEU A 10 -13.25 -57.63 -19.91
C LEU A 10 -12.28 -56.97 -18.92
N ALA A 11 -10.97 -56.94 -19.23
CA ALA A 11 -9.97 -56.23 -18.43
C ALA A 11 -10.23 -54.72 -18.37
N LEU A 12 -10.68 -54.12 -19.48
CA LEU A 12 -11.02 -52.70 -19.54
C LEU A 12 -12.29 -52.36 -18.72
N LEU A 13 -13.30 -53.24 -18.73
CA LEU A 13 -14.52 -53.11 -17.92
C LEU A 13 -14.24 -53.23 -16.42
N LEU A 14 -13.33 -54.13 -16.00
CA LEU A 14 -12.92 -54.26 -14.60
C LEU A 14 -12.07 -53.06 -14.13
N ALA A 15 -11.21 -52.49 -14.97
CA ALA A 15 -10.43 -51.31 -14.63
C ALA A 15 -11.31 -50.06 -14.42
N CYS A 16 -12.42 -49.96 -15.15
CA CYS A 16 -13.37 -48.84 -15.03
C CYS A 16 -14.19 -48.91 -13.72
N ALA A 17 -14.40 -50.10 -13.15
CA ALA A 17 -15.10 -50.29 -11.88
C ALA A 17 -14.24 -49.90 -10.66
N CYS A 18 -12.90 -49.91 -10.79
CA CYS A 18 -11.98 -49.45 -9.74
C CYS A 18 -11.75 -47.92 -9.76
N ALA A 19 -12.28 -47.21 -10.78
CA ALA A 19 -12.22 -45.76 -10.89
C ALA A 19 -13.43 -45.08 -10.20
N GLN A 20 -13.86 -45.60 -9.04
CA GLN A 20 -14.77 -44.88 -8.16
C GLN A 20 -14.00 -43.71 -7.53
N ALA A 21 -13.89 -42.62 -8.28
CA ALA A 21 -13.58 -41.31 -7.70
C ALA A 21 -14.83 -40.84 -6.95
N GLU A 22 -15.03 -41.35 -5.75
CA GLU A 22 -16.08 -40.86 -4.88
C GLU A 22 -15.71 -39.44 -4.45
N LEU A 23 -16.46 -38.46 -4.97
CA LEU A 23 -16.44 -37.09 -4.47
C LEU A 23 -16.95 -37.12 -3.03
N LYS A 24 -16.03 -37.26 -2.08
CA LYS A 24 -16.34 -37.18 -0.66
C LYS A 24 -16.83 -35.76 -0.36
N PRO A 25 -18.08 -35.56 0.10
CA PRO A 25 -18.53 -34.26 0.54
C PRO A 25 -17.66 -33.84 1.72
N LEU A 26 -17.08 -32.65 1.59
CA LEU A 26 -16.32 -32.03 2.66
C LEU A 26 -17.32 -31.48 3.69
N ASP A 27 -17.09 -31.78 4.95
CA ASP A 27 -17.85 -31.25 6.08
C ASP A 27 -17.62 -29.73 6.18
N ASP A 28 -18.62 -28.95 6.61
CA ASP A 28 -18.53 -27.50 6.83
C ASP A 28 -17.35 -27.09 7.73
N ALA A 29 -16.93 -27.94 8.67
CA ALA A 29 -15.74 -27.73 9.49
C ALA A 29 -14.44 -27.85 8.68
N ASP A 30 -14.34 -28.83 7.78
CA ASP A 30 -13.22 -29.01 6.87
C ASP A 30 -13.21 -27.94 5.76
N LEU A 31 -14.40 -27.54 5.29
CA LEU A 31 -14.63 -26.42 4.38
C LEU A 31 -14.23 -25.10 5.02
N SER A 32 -14.56 -24.87 6.30
CA SER A 32 -14.16 -23.69 7.08
C SER A 32 -12.64 -23.66 7.32
N ALA A 33 -12.04 -24.81 7.64
CA ALA A 33 -10.59 -24.94 7.77
C ALA A 33 -9.87 -24.63 6.45
N THR A 34 -10.47 -24.94 5.30
CA THR A 34 -9.87 -24.69 3.97
C THR A 34 -10.22 -23.28 3.45
N SER A 35 -11.42 -22.79 3.74
CA SER A 35 -11.97 -21.46 3.40
C SER A 35 -11.46 -20.39 4.36
N GLY A 36 -10.15 -20.17 4.34
CA GLY A 36 -9.48 -19.16 5.16
C GLY A 36 -7.95 -19.19 5.03
N GLN A 37 -7.40 -20.33 4.59
CA GLN A 37 -5.95 -20.51 4.41
C GLN A 37 -5.40 -19.90 3.12
N GLY A 38 -6.26 -19.60 2.13
CA GLY A 38 -5.83 -19.10 0.82
C GLY A 38 -5.32 -17.66 0.83
N GLY A 39 -5.57 -16.92 1.91
CA GLY A 39 -5.35 -15.48 1.94
C GLY A 39 -6.21 -14.74 0.92
N VAL A 40 -6.11 -13.41 0.92
CA VAL A 40 -6.79 -12.55 -0.04
C VAL A 40 -5.76 -12.01 -1.03
N TYR A 41 -6.03 -12.19 -2.33
CA TYR A 41 -5.25 -11.55 -3.38
C TYR A 41 -5.81 -10.15 -3.63
N LEU A 42 -4.99 -9.15 -3.36
CA LEU A 42 -5.33 -7.76 -3.51
C LEU A 42 -4.64 -7.24 -4.77
N SER A 43 -5.46 -6.75 -5.69
CA SER A 43 -5.03 -5.91 -6.80
C SER A 43 -5.78 -4.60 -6.68
N GLY A 44 -5.09 -3.52 -6.99
CA GLY A 44 -5.66 -2.20 -6.78
C GLY A 44 -4.82 -1.12 -7.39
N GLU A 45 -5.49 -0.04 -7.73
CA GLU A 45 -4.87 1.22 -8.02
C GLU A 45 -5.28 2.20 -6.93
N PHE A 46 -4.30 2.89 -6.36
CA PHE A 46 -4.57 4.06 -5.55
C PHE A 46 -3.83 5.25 -6.13
N SER A 47 -4.61 6.23 -6.56
CA SER A 47 -4.07 7.53 -6.94
C SER A 47 -3.86 8.34 -5.67
N ILE A 48 -2.61 8.63 -5.32
CA ILE A 48 -2.33 9.61 -4.29
C ILE A 48 -2.44 10.97 -4.96
N ASN A 49 -3.67 11.46 -4.83
CA ASN A 49 -4.21 12.77 -5.09
C ASN A 49 -3.41 13.71 -6.03
N LYS A 50 -4.08 14.06 -7.14
CA LYS A 50 -3.84 15.26 -7.94
C LYS A 50 -4.23 16.56 -7.21
N ALA A 51 -4.88 16.48 -6.05
CA ALA A 51 -5.51 17.56 -5.26
C ALA A 51 -5.34 17.45 -3.71
N GLY A 52 -4.46 16.60 -3.17
CA GLY A 52 -4.17 16.46 -1.72
C GLY A 52 -5.31 16.11 -0.71
N GLY A 53 -4.97 15.44 0.40
CA GLY A 53 -5.84 15.28 1.59
C GLY A 53 -4.95 15.17 2.85
N VAL A 54 -5.36 15.45 4.08
CA VAL A 54 -6.60 16.01 4.65
C VAL A 54 -6.33 17.45 5.11
N LEU A 55 -6.41 18.45 4.21
CA LEU A 55 -6.62 19.89 4.53
C LEU A 55 -6.36 20.89 3.37
N TRP A 56 -6.16 20.51 2.10
CA TRP A 56 -5.62 21.49 1.12
C TRP A 56 -6.36 21.54 -0.22
N ASN A 57 -7.12 22.60 -0.45
CA ASN A 57 -7.53 23.08 -1.76
C ASN A 57 -6.35 23.78 -2.46
N THR A 58 -6.34 23.78 -3.79
CA THR A 58 -5.39 24.61 -4.54
C THR A 58 -5.90 26.05 -4.55
N PRO A 59 -5.08 27.05 -4.15
CA PRO A 59 -5.52 28.45 -4.15
C PRO A 59 -5.79 28.96 -5.57
N ALA A 60 -6.47 30.10 -5.70
CA ALA A 60 -6.70 30.73 -7.01
C ALA A 60 -5.45 31.40 -7.60
N GLY A 61 -4.46 31.75 -6.76
CA GLY A 61 -3.21 32.39 -7.18
C GLY A 61 -2.03 31.91 -6.35
N ASN A 62 -0.81 32.10 -6.86
CA ASN A 62 0.41 31.59 -6.21
C ASN A 62 1.01 32.56 -5.15
N ASN A 63 0.26 33.59 -4.75
CA ASN A 63 0.66 34.53 -3.70
C ASN A 63 0.22 34.00 -2.32
N PRO A 64 1.14 33.56 -1.45
CA PRO A 64 0.80 33.02 -0.12
C PRO A 64 -0.01 33.98 0.75
N ALA A 65 -0.01 35.28 0.41
CA ALA A 65 -0.77 36.30 1.10
C ALA A 65 -2.28 36.19 0.99
N GLN A 66 -2.74 35.53 -0.06
CA GLN A 66 -4.16 35.47 -0.40
C GLN A 66 -4.76 34.10 -0.08
N TRP A 67 -3.97 33.18 0.48
CA TRP A 67 -4.39 31.81 0.77
C TRP A 67 -5.17 31.73 2.08
N THR A 68 -6.23 30.93 2.08
CA THR A 68 -7.04 30.57 3.24
C THR A 68 -6.39 29.44 4.04
N VAL A 69 -6.96 29.13 5.22
CA VAL A 69 -6.46 28.12 6.17
C VAL A 69 -6.37 26.72 5.56
N ASN A 70 -7.15 26.47 4.50
CA ASN A 70 -7.25 25.19 3.83
C ASN A 70 -6.63 25.22 2.42
N GLU A 71 -5.74 26.16 2.09
CA GLU A 71 -5.16 26.26 0.75
C GLU A 71 -3.64 26.12 0.77
N ARG A 72 -3.06 25.35 -0.15
CA ARG A 72 -1.60 25.20 -0.30
C ARG A 72 -1.24 25.13 -1.79
N SER A 73 -0.13 25.77 -2.16
CA SER A 73 0.52 25.59 -3.46
C SER A 73 1.91 24.97 -3.31
N CYS A 74 2.27 24.09 -4.25
CA CYS A 74 3.62 23.56 -4.43
C CYS A 74 4.31 24.14 -5.67
N ALA A 75 3.74 25.17 -6.28
CA ALA A 75 4.31 25.75 -7.49
C ALA A 75 5.70 26.35 -7.19
N THR A 76 6.57 26.28 -8.19
CA THR A 76 7.93 26.82 -8.08
C THR A 76 7.91 28.33 -7.88
N ALA A 77 8.92 28.88 -7.20
CA ALA A 77 9.08 30.32 -7.05
C ALA A 77 9.05 31.01 -8.43
N GLY A 78 8.18 32.01 -8.60
CA GLY A 78 7.97 32.72 -9.86
C GLY A 78 6.86 32.16 -10.76
N ALA A 79 6.22 31.04 -10.39
CA ALA A 79 5.05 30.55 -11.11
C ALA A 79 3.84 31.47 -10.94
N SER A 80 3.14 31.76 -12.05
CA SER A 80 1.92 32.57 -12.07
C SER A 80 0.67 31.82 -11.62
N THR A 81 0.69 30.48 -11.69
CA THR A 81 -0.41 29.61 -11.30
C THR A 81 0.02 28.67 -10.17
N PRO A 82 -0.82 28.46 -9.14
CA PRO A 82 -0.53 27.50 -8.09
C PRO A 82 -0.62 26.05 -8.58
N GLU A 83 0.10 25.14 -7.91
CA GLU A 83 0.11 23.71 -8.21
C GLU A 83 -0.37 22.94 -6.98
N ALA A 84 -1.21 21.92 -7.21
CA ALA A 84 -1.66 21.02 -6.16
C ALA A 84 -0.50 20.18 -5.60
N CYS A 85 -0.41 20.14 -4.27
CA CYS A 85 0.58 19.33 -3.57
C CYS A 85 0.12 17.88 -3.40
N GLY A 86 1.09 16.96 -3.40
CA GLY A 86 0.88 15.58 -2.97
C GLY A 86 0.60 15.44 -1.47
N MET A 87 0.33 14.21 -1.05
CA MET A 87 0.17 13.82 0.35
C MET A 87 1.45 14.04 1.15
N ARG A 88 1.28 14.30 2.44
CA ARG A 88 2.36 14.39 3.41
C ARG A 88 2.19 13.35 4.49
N VAL A 89 3.26 12.62 4.78
CA VAL A 89 3.38 11.74 5.94
C VAL A 89 4.52 12.29 6.80
N ALA A 90 4.24 12.54 8.08
CA ALA A 90 5.24 13.05 9.00
C ALA A 90 5.28 12.19 10.26
N ILE A 91 6.50 11.83 10.66
CA ILE A 91 6.77 10.99 11.82
C ILE A 91 7.67 11.80 12.77
N ARG A 92 7.21 11.97 14.02
CA ARG A 92 7.99 12.65 15.04
C ARG A 92 9.03 11.69 15.60
N THR A 93 10.30 12.10 15.66
CA THR A 93 11.38 11.21 16.09
C THR A 93 11.40 10.98 17.60
N GLU A 94 10.92 11.94 18.39
CA GLU A 94 10.86 11.89 19.86
C GLU A 94 9.87 12.94 20.40
N ALA A 95 9.67 13.05 21.71
CA ALA A 95 8.65 13.94 22.29
C ALA A 95 8.81 15.42 21.89
N ASN A 96 10.05 15.91 21.81
CA ASN A 96 10.42 17.31 21.54
C ASN A 96 11.39 17.47 20.36
N GLY A 97 11.57 16.42 19.54
CA GLY A 97 12.52 16.44 18.43
C GLY A 97 11.88 16.81 17.10
N GLY A 98 12.72 16.70 16.06
CA GLY A 98 12.32 16.97 14.69
C GLY A 98 11.35 15.93 14.11
N TRP A 99 10.94 16.19 12.88
CA TRP A 99 10.05 15.35 12.11
C TRP A 99 10.78 14.84 10.87
N TYR A 100 10.69 13.54 10.63
CA TYR A 100 10.93 13.00 9.29
C TYR A 100 9.66 13.14 8.49
N VAL A 101 9.80 13.65 7.27
CA VAL A 101 8.68 13.99 6.41
C VAL A 101 8.90 13.37 5.05
N LEU A 102 7.89 12.61 4.62
CA LEU A 102 7.67 12.29 3.22
C LEU A 102 6.62 13.28 2.69
N ASP A 103 7.06 14.29 1.95
CA ASP A 103 6.21 15.36 1.43
C ASP A 103 6.00 15.21 -0.08
N ASN A 104 4.95 15.86 -0.59
CA ASN A 104 4.58 15.90 -2.00
C ASN A 104 4.49 14.51 -2.63
N LEU A 105 4.04 13.51 -1.87
CA LEU A 105 3.80 12.17 -2.38
C LEU A 105 2.59 12.22 -3.32
N LYS A 106 2.82 12.10 -4.63
CA LYS A 106 1.78 12.15 -5.66
C LYS A 106 2.05 11.13 -6.76
N GLY A 107 1.00 10.83 -7.52
CA GLY A 107 1.06 9.93 -8.68
C GLY A 107 0.07 8.79 -8.56
N VAL A 108 0.13 7.89 -9.55
CA VAL A 108 -0.68 6.67 -9.60
C VAL A 108 0.19 5.50 -9.19
N PHE A 109 -0.29 4.73 -8.21
CA PHE A 109 0.37 3.57 -7.67
C PHE A 109 -0.54 2.38 -7.93
N SER A 110 -0.10 1.48 -8.81
CA SER A 110 -0.87 0.30 -9.19
C SER A 110 -0.10 -0.95 -8.76
N PHE A 111 -0.77 -1.83 -8.03
CA PHE A 111 -0.19 -3.09 -7.58
C PHE A 111 -1.07 -4.27 -7.96
N GLU A 112 -0.41 -5.36 -8.30
CA GLU A 112 -1.06 -6.62 -8.64
C GLU A 112 -0.36 -7.72 -7.83
N GLY A 113 -1.13 -8.39 -6.99
CA GLY A 113 -0.65 -9.54 -6.22
C GLY A 113 -0.01 -9.22 -4.90
N LEU A 114 -0.54 -8.22 -4.22
CA LEU A 114 -0.37 -8.15 -2.77
C LEU A 114 -1.21 -9.27 -2.15
N THR A 115 -0.62 -10.10 -1.28
CA THR A 115 -1.36 -11.17 -0.60
C THR A 115 -1.50 -10.85 0.88
N LEU A 116 -2.70 -10.92 1.41
CA LEU A 116 -2.96 -10.81 2.84
C LEU A 116 -3.30 -12.20 3.38
N ARG A 117 -2.51 -12.71 4.32
CA ARG A 117 -2.78 -14.01 4.96
C ARG A 117 -2.46 -13.97 6.44
N THR A 118 -3.07 -14.85 7.22
CA THR A 118 -2.67 -15.08 8.61
C THR A 118 -1.65 -16.21 8.64
N ARG A 119 -0.59 -16.04 9.42
CA ARG A 119 0.45 -17.05 9.62
C ARG A 119 0.70 -17.23 11.12
N ALA A 120 0.66 -18.46 11.60
CA ALA A 120 1.14 -18.77 12.94
C ALA A 120 2.68 -18.71 12.97
N ILE A 121 3.24 -17.94 13.91
CA ILE A 121 4.66 -17.96 14.22
C ILE A 121 4.84 -18.58 15.60
N ASN A 122 5.42 -19.79 15.60
CA ASN A 122 5.65 -20.60 16.78
C ASN A 122 7.15 -20.78 16.94
N ASP A 123 7.78 -19.82 17.62
CA ASP A 123 9.19 -19.89 18.01
C ASP A 123 9.28 -19.98 19.54
N ALA A 124 9.45 -21.22 20.01
CA ALA A 124 9.59 -21.53 21.42
C ALA A 124 10.85 -20.94 22.06
N SER A 125 11.89 -20.64 21.26
CA SER A 125 13.14 -20.07 21.76
C SER A 125 13.06 -18.57 21.99
N ALA A 126 12.20 -17.89 21.23
CA ALA A 126 11.96 -16.45 21.32
C ALA A 126 10.65 -16.11 22.08
N GLY A 127 9.91 -17.12 22.54
CA GLY A 127 8.66 -16.95 23.31
C GLY A 127 7.48 -16.47 22.47
N PHE A 128 7.50 -16.68 21.15
CA PHE A 128 6.43 -16.28 20.23
C PHE A 128 5.57 -17.49 19.87
N ASN A 129 4.26 -17.40 20.15
CA ASN A 129 3.27 -18.39 19.74
C ASN A 129 1.95 -17.66 19.45
N GLN A 130 1.90 -16.92 18.36
CA GLN A 130 0.75 -16.11 17.98
C GLN A 130 0.56 -16.03 16.48
N ASP A 131 -0.68 -15.74 16.09
CA ASP A 131 -1.03 -15.45 14.71
C ASP A 131 -0.57 -14.04 14.33
N VAL A 132 0.16 -13.96 13.23
CA VAL A 132 0.59 -12.70 12.63
C VAL A 132 -0.12 -12.48 11.30
N ILE A 133 -0.30 -11.21 10.96
CA ILE A 133 -0.81 -10.83 9.67
C ILE A 133 0.38 -10.68 8.71
N GLU A 134 0.45 -11.55 7.71
CA GLU A 134 1.45 -11.51 6.65
C GLU A 134 0.90 -10.78 5.42
N LEU A 135 1.54 -9.65 5.09
CA LEU A 135 1.35 -8.88 3.88
C LEU A 135 2.46 -9.27 2.88
N GLY A 136 2.19 -10.25 2.04
CA GLY A 136 3.07 -10.62 0.92
C GLY A 136 3.11 -9.50 -0.10
N LEU A 137 4.31 -8.99 -0.38
CA LEU A 137 4.50 -7.86 -1.28
C LEU A 137 4.37 -8.30 -2.74
N PRO A 138 3.77 -7.48 -3.61
CA PRO A 138 3.62 -7.79 -5.03
C PRO A 138 4.98 -7.80 -5.74
N ASN A 139 5.14 -8.70 -6.71
CA ASN A 139 6.38 -8.78 -7.51
C ASN A 139 6.69 -7.48 -8.26
N ASN A 140 5.66 -6.69 -8.58
CA ASN A 140 5.78 -5.46 -9.34
C ASN A 140 4.75 -4.44 -8.85
N VAL A 141 5.23 -3.25 -8.50
CA VAL A 141 4.40 -2.07 -8.31
C VAL A 141 4.73 -1.10 -9.42
N ARG A 142 3.70 -0.64 -10.13
CA ARG A 142 3.82 0.34 -11.20
C ARG A 142 3.52 1.72 -10.66
N PHE A 143 4.36 2.66 -11.03
CA PHE A 143 4.28 4.07 -10.71
C PHE A 143 4.11 4.82 -12.02
N LYS A 144 3.10 5.68 -12.08
CA LYS A 144 2.93 6.63 -13.17
C LYS A 144 2.90 8.03 -12.57
N ASP A 145 3.80 8.88 -13.06
CA ASP A 145 4.00 10.24 -12.55
C ASP A 145 4.20 10.28 -11.01
N GLY A 146 4.85 9.24 -10.47
CA GLY A 146 5.15 9.11 -9.05
C GLY A 146 6.18 10.15 -8.64
N SER A 147 5.93 10.92 -7.58
CA SER A 147 6.95 11.79 -7.02
C SER A 147 6.82 11.92 -5.52
N PHE A 148 7.94 12.14 -4.84
CA PHE A 148 7.98 12.50 -3.42
C PHE A 148 9.26 13.25 -3.08
N ALA A 149 9.26 13.91 -1.93
CA ALA A 149 10.44 14.49 -1.31
C ALA A 149 10.60 13.94 0.10
N PHE A 150 11.82 13.53 0.44
CA PHE A 150 12.18 13.20 1.81
C PHE A 150 12.86 14.41 2.46
N ALA A 151 12.40 14.79 3.64
CA ALA A 151 12.82 16.00 4.32
C ALA A 151 12.84 15.83 5.84
N VAL A 152 13.54 16.74 6.50
CA VAL A 152 13.43 16.97 7.95
C VAL A 152 12.71 18.29 8.19
N ALA A 153 11.80 18.33 9.16
CA ALA A 153 11.05 19.54 9.52
C ALA A 153 10.96 19.72 11.03
N ASN A 154 10.78 20.95 11.48
CA ASN A 154 10.54 21.24 12.90
C ASN A 154 9.06 21.06 13.31
N GLN A 155 8.16 20.84 12.35
CA GLN A 155 6.74 20.54 12.60
C GLN A 155 6.24 19.44 11.65
N GLY A 156 5.29 18.63 12.12
CA GLY A 156 4.76 17.50 11.34
C GLY A 156 3.77 17.89 10.25
N GLY A 157 2.94 18.89 10.52
CA GLY A 157 1.95 19.40 9.58
C GLY A 157 2.30 20.80 9.11
N TRP A 158 1.99 21.11 7.85
CA TRP A 158 1.88 22.49 7.40
C TRP A 158 0.67 23.12 8.12
N ARG A 159 0.81 24.30 8.71
CA ARG A 159 -0.31 25.01 9.37
C ARG A 159 -0.54 26.34 8.68
N ASN A 160 -1.54 26.42 7.82
CA ASN A 160 -2.06 27.71 7.38
C ASN A 160 -3.11 28.11 8.40
N LYS A 161 -2.82 29.06 9.30
CA LYS A 161 -3.84 29.52 10.23
C LYS A 161 -4.17 30.98 9.98
N ALA A 162 -5.44 31.20 9.68
CA ALA A 162 -6.06 32.52 9.80
C ALA A 162 -5.68 33.13 11.15
N GLY A 163 -4.97 34.26 11.12
CA GLY A 163 -5.14 35.25 12.18
C GLY A 163 -3.91 35.99 12.69
N THR A 164 -2.65 35.68 12.36
CA THR A 164 -1.55 36.60 12.71
C THR A 164 -0.36 36.57 11.75
N VAL A 165 -0.14 37.76 11.17
CA VAL A 165 0.99 38.32 10.40
C VAL A 165 1.56 37.53 9.20
N ALA A 166 0.91 37.77 8.06
CA ALA A 166 1.41 37.65 6.70
C ALA A 166 1.79 36.24 6.21
N ASN A 167 0.77 35.57 5.65
CA ASN A 167 0.89 34.90 4.35
C ASN A 167 1.35 33.42 4.32
N GLY A 168 0.53 32.51 4.86
CA GLY A 168 0.47 31.14 4.32
C GLY A 168 1.36 30.07 4.99
N GLY A 169 1.57 30.16 6.31
CA GLY A 169 2.17 29.11 7.14
C GLY A 169 2.44 29.57 8.58
N ASP A 170 2.65 28.65 9.51
CA ASP A 170 3.29 28.96 10.80
C ASP A 170 4.67 29.55 10.50
N ALA A 171 4.92 30.81 10.87
CA ALA A 171 6.17 31.50 10.55
C ALA A 171 7.42 30.82 11.13
N THR A 172 7.24 29.94 12.12
CA THR A 172 8.32 29.13 12.68
C THR A 172 8.59 27.86 11.88
N TYR A 173 7.73 27.49 10.94
CA TYR A 173 7.87 26.27 10.15
C TYR A 173 9.12 26.31 9.27
N GLN A 174 9.97 25.31 9.42
CA GLN A 174 11.18 25.12 8.63
C GLN A 174 11.28 23.66 8.18
N GLN A 175 11.53 23.47 6.90
CA GLN A 175 11.78 22.16 6.29
C GLN A 175 13.03 22.22 5.41
N THR A 176 13.87 21.20 5.54
CA THR A 176 15.02 20.98 4.67
C THR A 176 14.79 19.70 3.87
N ASN A 177 14.62 19.84 2.55
CA ASN A 177 14.54 18.70 1.65
C ASN A 177 15.92 18.07 1.52
N ILE A 178 16.02 16.79 1.87
CA ILE A 178 17.26 16.02 1.76
C ILE A 178 17.41 15.49 0.34
N PHE A 179 16.35 14.89 -0.19
CA PHE A 179 16.28 14.46 -1.57
C PHE A 179 14.84 14.45 -2.08
N SER A 180 14.70 14.45 -3.40
CA SER A 180 13.43 14.23 -4.08
C SER A 180 13.61 13.21 -5.19
N ALA A 181 12.56 12.44 -5.43
CA ALA A 181 12.54 11.41 -6.45
C ALA A 181 11.30 11.56 -7.33
N ARG A 182 11.48 11.33 -8.63
CA ARG A 182 10.41 11.08 -9.58
C ARG A 182 10.57 9.66 -10.10
N ILE A 183 9.48 8.91 -10.13
CA ILE A 183 9.44 7.52 -10.50
C ILE A 183 8.36 7.36 -11.55
N ASP A 184 8.78 6.96 -12.74
CA ASP A 184 7.91 6.50 -13.80
C ASP A 184 8.42 5.13 -14.25
N GLY A 185 7.58 4.11 -14.13
CA GLY A 185 7.94 2.72 -14.38
C GLY A 185 7.59 1.77 -13.24
N SER A 186 8.31 0.66 -13.14
CA SER A 186 8.00 -0.41 -12.18
C SER A 186 9.11 -0.64 -11.16
N ILE A 187 8.73 -0.76 -9.89
CA ILE A 187 9.60 -1.27 -8.83
C ILE A 187 9.29 -2.74 -8.61
N ARG A 188 10.34 -3.57 -8.55
CA ARG A 188 10.21 -4.97 -8.12
C ARG A 188 10.33 -5.03 -6.60
N MET A 189 9.34 -5.60 -5.94
CA MET A 189 9.36 -5.83 -4.50
C MET A 189 9.42 -7.34 -4.24
N GLN A 190 10.06 -7.71 -3.13
CA GLN A 190 10.23 -9.11 -2.74
C GLN A 190 10.04 -9.25 -1.23
N GLY A 191 9.52 -10.41 -0.82
CA GLY A 191 9.30 -10.75 0.58
C GLY A 191 7.91 -10.39 1.10
N SER A 192 7.78 -10.40 2.43
CA SER A 192 6.52 -10.13 3.13
C SER A 192 6.76 -9.20 4.31
N VAL A 193 5.79 -8.33 4.59
CA VAL A 193 5.74 -7.55 5.83
C VAL A 193 4.89 -8.32 6.83
N LEU A 194 5.45 -8.57 8.02
CA LEU A 194 4.75 -9.22 9.12
C LEU A 194 4.26 -8.15 10.11
N VAL A 195 2.94 -8.08 10.28
CA VAL A 195 2.31 -7.22 11.28
C VAL A 195 1.95 -8.08 12.48
N PHE A 196 2.46 -7.68 13.63
CA PHE A 196 2.22 -8.34 14.92
C PHE A 196 1.12 -7.56 15.65
N PRO A 197 -0.15 -7.99 15.57
CA PRO A 197 -1.22 -7.38 16.34
C PRO A 197 -0.93 -7.60 17.84
N LYS A 198 -1.14 -6.55 18.64
CA LYS A 198 -1.17 -6.63 20.10
C LYS A 198 -2.60 -6.52 20.59
#